data_AF-A0A519NAK4-F1
#
_entry.id   AF-A0A519NAK4-F1
#
_cell.length_a   1.000
_cell.length_b   1.000
_cell.length_c   1.000
_cell.angle_alpha   90.00
_cell.angle_beta   90.00
_cell.angle_gamma   90.00
#
_symmetry.space_group_name_H-M   'P 1'
#
loop_
_entity.id
_entity.type
_entity.pdbx_description
1 polymer ?
#
loop_
_entity_poly.entity_id
_entity_poly.type
_entity_poly.pdbx_seq_one_letter_code
_entity_poly.pdbx_strand_id
1 'polypeptide(L)'
;MKIISTTVKQYVLLLFMLSAISARAQQDPQYTQYMYNTLTVNPGYTGSAGMLEGTLQHRSQWVGIDGAPRTQAFTIHTPLANERIGLGLSAVNDRLGPADEFHVDANFSYTIPIGYESNLAFGLKAGARILNIDWARGIYEQEGDPYLNNNINNKTTPTIGAGIYYYTEKWYAGVSVPNFIRGEYYDDIRESAVADRLHYYVMGGYVFDLSDDLKFKPAVLGKIVSGAPVTVDVSANFMLQEVVTLGASYRYDDSVSALVGFQLTAGIFAGYSYDYSTTALNKYNNGSHEIILRFRLVPRSARIKSPRFF
;
A
#
# COMPACT_ATOMS: atom_id res chain seq x y z
N MET A 1 40.18 -5.29 32.81
CA MET A 1 39.54 -5.53 31.49
C MET A 1 38.05 -5.17 31.53
N LYS A 2 37.69 -3.91 31.83
CA LYS A 2 36.28 -3.45 31.93
C LYS A 2 36.02 -2.03 31.40
N ILE A 3 37.05 -1.36 30.86
CA ILE A 3 36.97 0.05 30.45
C ILE A 3 36.70 0.21 28.95
N ILE A 4 36.87 -0.84 28.15
CA ILE A 4 36.69 -0.79 26.68
C ILE A 4 35.19 -0.87 26.27
N SER A 5 34.30 -1.42 27.10
CA SER A 5 32.89 -1.66 26.69
C SER A 5 31.99 -0.43 26.78
N THR A 6 32.30 0.54 27.67
CA THR A 6 31.51 1.75 27.85
C THR A 6 31.79 2.78 26.76
N THR A 7 33.05 2.94 26.36
CA THR A 7 33.44 3.87 25.28
C THR A 7 32.91 3.39 23.93
N VAL A 8 32.98 2.10 23.63
CA VAL A 8 32.40 1.53 22.40
C VAL A 8 30.87 1.70 22.37
N LYS A 9 30.17 1.51 23.50
CA LYS A 9 28.73 1.81 23.59
C LYS A 9 28.42 3.28 23.36
N GLN A 10 29.24 4.20 23.88
CA GLN A 10 29.07 5.64 23.69
C GLN A 10 29.33 6.06 22.24
N TYR A 11 30.33 5.49 21.56
CA TYR A 11 30.56 5.73 20.13
C TYR A 11 29.46 5.14 19.23
N VAL A 12 28.91 3.98 19.58
CA VAL A 12 27.75 3.40 18.87
C VAL A 12 26.50 4.26 19.08
N LEU A 13 26.27 4.80 20.29
CA LEU A 13 25.17 5.72 20.56
C LEU A 13 25.33 7.06 19.83
N LEU A 14 26.56 7.58 19.75
CA LEU A 14 26.87 8.81 19.03
C LEU A 14 26.71 8.63 17.52
N LEU A 15 27.11 7.47 16.97
CA LEU A 15 26.87 7.11 15.57
C LEU A 15 25.37 6.97 15.25
N PHE A 16 24.56 6.49 16.21
CA PHE A 16 23.11 6.38 16.08
C PHE A 16 22.39 7.73 16.21
N MET A 17 22.95 8.69 16.93
CA MET A 17 22.40 10.05 17.03
C MET A 17 22.78 10.94 15.83
N LEU A 18 23.91 10.66 15.18
CA LEU A 18 24.38 11.40 14.00
C LEU A 18 23.67 10.99 12.69
N SER A 19 22.87 9.92 12.68
CA SER A 19 22.08 9.49 11.52
C SER A 19 20.65 10.05 11.49
N ALA A 20 20.27 10.91 12.43
CA ALA A 20 18.90 11.38 12.61
C ALA A 20 18.52 12.65 11.82
N ILE A 21 19.37 13.16 10.92
CA ILE A 21 19.12 14.46 10.26
C ILE A 21 19.31 14.36 8.75
N SER A 22 18.34 13.73 8.07
CA SER A 22 17.95 14.02 6.67
C SER A 22 16.85 13.04 6.23
N ALA A 23 15.63 13.30 6.69
CA ALA A 23 14.45 12.66 6.13
C ALA A 23 13.82 13.59 5.09
N ARG A 24 14.27 13.46 3.84
CA ARG A 24 13.46 13.79 2.67
C ARG A 24 13.38 12.52 1.82
N ALA A 25 12.27 11.80 1.96
CA ALA A 25 11.96 10.60 1.19
C ALA A 25 10.53 10.70 0.69
N GLN A 26 10.34 10.51 -0.62
CA GLN A 26 9.02 10.26 -1.19
C GLN A 26 8.50 8.95 -0.59
N GLN A 27 7.25 8.96 -0.15
CA GLN A 27 6.57 7.81 0.45
C GLN A 27 5.52 7.34 -0.53
N ASP A 28 5.51 6.04 -0.84
CA ASP A 28 4.39 5.45 -1.56
C ASP A 28 3.07 5.71 -0.80
N PRO A 29 1.94 5.91 -1.52
CA PRO A 29 0.64 6.08 -0.90
C PRO A 29 0.32 4.96 0.10
N GLN A 30 -0.26 5.35 1.22
CA GLN A 30 -0.64 4.42 2.29
C GLN A 30 -2.14 4.19 2.28
N TYR A 31 -2.55 2.95 2.51
CA TYR A 31 -3.95 2.53 2.45
C TYR A 31 -4.34 1.81 3.73
N THR A 32 -5.42 2.23 4.37
CA THR A 32 -5.98 1.52 5.53
C THR A 32 -6.69 0.25 5.09
N GLN A 33 -7.34 0.28 3.92
CA GLN A 33 -8.07 -0.86 3.38
C GLN A 33 -7.24 -1.73 2.43
N TYR A 34 -5.92 -1.85 2.67
CA TYR A 34 -4.99 -2.60 1.83
C TYR A 34 -5.42 -4.05 1.58
N MET A 35 -6.06 -4.68 2.56
CA MET A 35 -6.55 -6.06 2.47
C MET A 35 -7.71 -6.25 1.47
N TYR A 36 -8.33 -5.17 0.99
CA TYR A 36 -9.36 -5.24 -0.05
C TYR A 36 -8.82 -4.80 -1.42
N ASN A 37 -7.62 -4.24 -1.48
CA ASN A 37 -6.94 -3.84 -2.70
C ASN A 37 -5.47 -4.30 -2.71
N THR A 38 -5.23 -5.58 -2.43
CA THR A 38 -3.89 -6.14 -2.27
C THR A 38 -3.00 -5.99 -3.51
N LEU A 39 -3.59 -5.82 -4.70
CA LEU A 39 -2.84 -5.63 -5.94
C LEU A 39 -1.97 -4.37 -5.92
N THR A 40 -2.35 -3.32 -5.18
CA THR A 40 -1.56 -2.07 -5.09
C THR A 40 -0.22 -2.29 -4.39
N VAL A 41 -0.14 -3.29 -3.49
CA VAL A 41 1.04 -3.57 -2.67
C VAL A 41 1.77 -4.85 -3.06
N ASN A 42 1.12 -5.83 -3.68
CA ASN A 42 1.79 -7.08 -4.08
C ASN A 42 1.26 -7.61 -5.43
N PRO A 43 2.07 -7.59 -6.51
CA PRO A 43 1.66 -8.11 -7.81
C PRO A 43 1.44 -9.63 -7.82
N GLY A 44 1.95 -10.37 -6.82
CA GLY A 44 1.68 -11.79 -6.64
C GLY A 44 0.21 -12.10 -6.34
N TYR A 45 -0.57 -11.12 -5.88
CA TYR A 45 -2.01 -11.26 -5.65
C TYR A 45 -2.83 -11.35 -6.95
N THR A 46 -2.29 -10.91 -8.09
CA THR A 46 -3.01 -10.85 -9.38
C THR A 46 -3.68 -12.20 -9.70
N GLY A 47 -4.98 -12.20 -9.97
CA GLY A 47 -5.75 -13.41 -10.31
C GLY A 47 -6.09 -14.34 -9.14
N SER A 48 -5.56 -14.12 -7.94
CA SER A 48 -5.79 -15.00 -6.76
C SER A 48 -7.24 -15.00 -6.27
N ALA A 49 -8.02 -13.96 -6.62
CA ALA A 49 -9.45 -13.88 -6.35
C ALA A 49 -10.25 -15.00 -7.04
N GLY A 50 -9.69 -15.65 -8.07
CA GLY A 50 -10.33 -16.75 -8.80
C GLY A 50 -11.41 -16.29 -9.79
N MET A 51 -11.61 -14.99 -9.94
CA MET A 51 -12.55 -14.37 -10.87
C MET A 51 -12.07 -12.97 -11.24
N LEU A 52 -12.71 -12.33 -12.21
CA LEU A 52 -12.45 -10.93 -12.50
C LEU A 52 -12.87 -10.09 -11.29
N GLU A 53 -11.94 -9.32 -10.76
CA GLU A 53 -12.13 -8.40 -9.66
C GLU A 53 -11.61 -7.02 -10.04
N GLY A 54 -12.46 -6.01 -9.88
CA GLY A 54 -12.09 -4.61 -10.03
C GLY A 54 -12.31 -3.86 -8.73
N THR A 55 -11.38 -2.99 -8.35
CA THR A 55 -11.44 -2.21 -7.12
C THR A 55 -11.17 -0.73 -7.42
N LEU A 56 -12.06 0.12 -6.93
CA LEU A 56 -11.91 1.57 -6.89
C LEU A 56 -11.70 1.98 -5.43
N GLN A 57 -10.73 2.84 -5.21
CA GLN A 57 -10.38 3.30 -3.88
C GLN A 57 -10.05 4.78 -3.92
N HIS A 58 -10.56 5.53 -2.96
CA HIS A 58 -10.23 6.92 -2.77
C HIS A 58 -9.88 7.17 -1.32
N ARG A 59 -8.78 7.88 -1.08
CA ARG A 59 -8.32 8.26 0.24
C ARG A 59 -8.00 9.74 0.28
N SER A 60 -8.52 10.42 1.28
CA SER A 60 -8.13 11.78 1.65
C SER A 60 -7.49 11.75 3.03
N GLN A 61 -6.19 12.01 3.09
CA GLN A 61 -5.40 11.92 4.31
C GLN A 61 -5.29 13.28 5.00
N TRP A 62 -5.36 13.27 6.33
CA TRP A 62 -5.23 14.46 7.19
C TRP A 62 -6.11 15.64 6.73
N VAL A 63 -7.41 15.37 6.59
CA VAL A 63 -8.39 16.36 6.13
C VAL A 63 -8.33 17.62 6.99
N GLY A 64 -8.26 18.79 6.37
CA GLY A 64 -8.11 20.08 7.05
C GLY A 64 -6.71 20.67 6.95
N ILE A 65 -5.69 19.86 6.59
CA ILE A 65 -4.37 20.35 6.21
C ILE A 65 -4.37 20.66 4.71
N ASP A 66 -3.94 21.86 4.34
CA ASP A 66 -3.78 22.24 2.93
C ASP A 66 -2.62 21.48 2.28
N GLY A 67 -2.80 21.06 1.04
CA GLY A 67 -1.84 20.20 0.33
C GLY A 67 -1.68 18.78 0.89
N ALA A 68 -2.55 18.32 1.79
CA ALA A 68 -2.49 16.97 2.34
C ALA A 68 -2.72 15.87 1.29
N PRO A 69 -2.19 14.64 1.51
CA PRO A 69 -2.25 13.59 0.52
C PRO A 69 -3.68 13.23 0.08
N ARG A 70 -3.89 13.11 -1.23
CA ARG A 70 -5.12 12.59 -1.82
C ARG A 70 -4.79 11.55 -2.87
N THR A 71 -5.22 10.32 -2.63
CA THR A 71 -4.90 9.18 -3.46
C THR A 71 -6.17 8.57 -4.05
N GLN A 72 -6.10 8.18 -5.31
CA GLN A 72 -7.11 7.39 -6.00
C GLN A 72 -6.42 6.18 -6.60
N ALA A 73 -6.97 4.99 -6.39
CA ALA A 73 -6.47 3.77 -6.98
C ALA A 73 -7.60 3.04 -7.70
N PHE A 74 -7.33 2.61 -8.92
CA PHE A 74 -8.14 1.66 -9.67
C PHE A 74 -7.29 0.42 -9.94
N THR A 75 -7.83 -0.74 -9.63
CA THR A 75 -7.22 -2.02 -9.97
C THR A 75 -8.24 -2.90 -10.65
N ILE A 76 -7.80 -3.72 -11.59
CA ILE A 76 -8.61 -4.77 -12.19
C ILE A 76 -7.72 -5.96 -12.51
N HIS A 77 -8.14 -7.16 -12.11
CA HIS A 77 -7.37 -8.36 -12.38
C HIS A 77 -8.29 -9.57 -12.55
N THR A 78 -7.79 -10.58 -13.25
CA THR A 78 -8.51 -11.82 -13.50
C THR A 78 -7.51 -12.98 -13.66
N PRO A 79 -7.85 -14.19 -13.21
CA PRO A 79 -7.17 -15.39 -13.69
C PRO A 79 -7.53 -15.65 -15.15
N LEU A 80 -6.63 -16.29 -15.89
CA LEU A 80 -6.89 -16.92 -17.18
C LEU A 80 -7.54 -18.30 -16.97
N ALA A 81 -8.03 -18.89 -18.07
CA ALA A 81 -8.75 -20.18 -18.06
C ALA A 81 -7.95 -21.36 -17.48
N ASN A 82 -6.61 -21.27 -17.45
CA ASN A 82 -5.76 -22.30 -16.83
C ASN A 82 -5.59 -22.13 -15.31
N GLU A 83 -6.17 -21.07 -14.73
CA GLU A 83 -6.09 -20.65 -13.31
C GLU A 83 -4.68 -20.46 -12.73
N ARG A 84 -3.65 -20.70 -13.55
CA ARG A 84 -2.24 -20.52 -13.18
C ARG A 84 -1.73 -19.14 -13.51
N ILE A 85 -2.29 -18.49 -14.52
CA ILE A 85 -1.85 -17.16 -14.95
C ILE A 85 -2.86 -16.13 -14.50
N GLY A 86 -2.41 -15.09 -13.79
CA GLY A 86 -3.19 -13.89 -13.50
C GLY A 86 -2.72 -12.72 -14.34
N LEU A 87 -3.67 -11.93 -14.85
CA LEU A 87 -3.40 -10.66 -15.53
C LEU A 87 -4.16 -9.55 -14.81
N GLY A 88 -3.54 -8.38 -14.70
CA GLY A 88 -4.19 -7.22 -14.11
C GLY A 88 -3.60 -5.90 -14.55
N LEU A 89 -4.35 -4.84 -14.32
CA LEU A 89 -3.97 -3.46 -14.52
C LEU A 89 -4.19 -2.69 -13.21
N SER A 90 -3.31 -1.75 -12.94
CA SER A 90 -3.47 -0.79 -11.85
C SER A 90 -3.18 0.62 -12.34
N ALA A 91 -4.02 1.56 -11.94
CA ALA A 91 -3.80 2.99 -12.11
C ALA A 91 -3.91 3.67 -10.76
N VAL A 92 -2.90 4.48 -10.40
CA VAL A 92 -2.89 5.23 -9.15
C VAL A 92 -2.64 6.69 -9.48
N ASN A 93 -3.50 7.57 -8.97
CA ASN A 93 -3.35 9.01 -9.04
C ASN A 93 -3.16 9.53 -7.61
N ASP A 94 -1.97 10.02 -7.30
CA ASP A 94 -1.61 10.54 -6.00
C ASP A 94 -1.25 12.02 -6.07
N ARG A 95 -1.74 12.80 -5.11
CA ARG A 95 -1.44 14.22 -4.99
C ARG A 95 -0.92 14.50 -3.59
N LEU A 96 0.25 15.11 -3.51
CA LEU A 96 0.90 15.47 -2.26
C LEU A 96 1.55 16.85 -2.38
N GLY A 97 0.93 17.86 -1.76
CA GLY A 97 1.38 19.25 -1.84
C GLY A 97 1.55 19.71 -3.30
N PRO A 98 2.76 20.16 -3.70
CA PRO A 98 3.02 20.59 -5.06
C PRO A 98 3.25 19.44 -6.06
N ALA A 99 3.27 18.18 -5.63
CA ALA A 99 3.49 17.02 -6.50
C ALA A 99 2.18 16.32 -6.89
N ASP A 100 2.07 15.97 -8.17
CA ASP A 100 1.04 15.12 -8.76
C ASP A 100 1.72 13.92 -9.43
N GLU A 101 1.37 12.71 -9.02
CA GLU A 101 1.94 11.46 -9.49
C GLU A 101 0.89 10.53 -10.04
N PHE A 102 1.09 10.09 -11.28
CA PHE A 102 0.20 9.15 -11.94
C PHE A 102 0.97 7.88 -12.33
N HIS A 103 0.51 6.74 -11.84
CA HIS A 103 1.07 5.42 -12.13
C HIS A 103 0.10 4.64 -13.00
N VAL A 104 0.61 3.97 -14.02
CA VAL A 104 -0.13 2.97 -14.80
C VAL A 104 0.74 1.75 -14.96
N ASP A 105 0.25 0.62 -14.48
CA ASP A 105 1.01 -0.61 -14.45
C ASP A 105 0.20 -1.82 -14.93
N ALA A 106 0.86 -2.68 -15.67
CA ALA A 106 0.43 -4.05 -15.93
C ALA A 106 1.03 -5.00 -14.89
N ASN A 107 0.20 -5.92 -14.43
CA ASN A 107 0.55 -6.93 -13.44
C ASN A 107 0.33 -8.31 -14.05
N PHE A 108 1.31 -9.18 -13.84
CA PHE A 108 1.29 -10.57 -14.27
C PHE A 108 1.59 -11.44 -13.06
N SER A 109 0.89 -12.56 -12.89
CA SER A 109 1.26 -13.58 -11.91
C SER A 109 1.29 -14.96 -12.52
N TYR A 110 2.16 -15.80 -11.98
CA TYR A 110 2.18 -17.23 -12.24
C TYR A 110 2.06 -18.00 -10.93
N THR A 111 0.99 -18.79 -10.81
CA THR A 111 0.63 -19.56 -9.63
C THR A 111 1.03 -21.01 -9.79
N ILE A 112 1.76 -21.52 -8.81
CA ILE A 112 2.16 -22.91 -8.67
C ILE A 112 1.34 -23.52 -7.51
N PRO A 113 0.44 -24.48 -7.78
CA PRO A 113 -0.18 -25.27 -6.74
C PRO A 113 0.89 -26.15 -6.08
N ILE A 114 1.11 -25.96 -4.78
CA ILE A 114 2.12 -26.71 -4.00
C ILE A 114 1.49 -27.71 -3.03
N GLY A 115 0.15 -27.72 -2.94
CA GLY A 115 -0.63 -28.70 -2.20
C GLY A 115 -2.08 -28.70 -2.69
N TYR A 116 -2.96 -29.45 -2.02
CA TYR A 116 -4.38 -29.56 -2.40
C TYR A 116 -5.12 -28.23 -2.30
N GLU A 117 -4.80 -27.41 -1.30
CA GLU A 117 -5.46 -26.12 -1.03
C GLU A 117 -4.44 -24.96 -0.98
N SER A 118 -3.19 -25.21 -1.36
CA SER A 118 -2.07 -24.27 -1.17
C SER A 118 -1.47 -23.84 -2.49
N ASN A 119 -1.39 -22.53 -2.69
CA ASN A 119 -0.90 -21.91 -3.91
C ASN A 119 0.25 -20.95 -3.60
N LEU A 120 1.29 -20.99 -4.44
CA LEU A 120 2.41 -20.06 -4.41
C LEU A 120 2.46 -19.30 -5.73
N ALA A 121 2.18 -18.00 -5.68
CA ALA A 121 2.17 -17.12 -6.84
C ALA A 121 3.40 -16.21 -6.87
N PHE A 122 3.98 -16.08 -8.07
CA PHE A 122 5.06 -15.16 -8.38
C PHE A 122 4.50 -14.06 -9.27
N GLY A 123 4.55 -12.83 -8.80
CA GLY A 123 4.04 -11.65 -9.48
C GLY A 123 5.14 -10.75 -10.03
N LEU A 124 4.88 -10.19 -11.19
CA LEU A 124 5.66 -9.15 -11.84
C LEU A 124 4.77 -7.95 -12.12
N LYS A 125 5.34 -6.76 -11.97
CA LYS A 125 4.71 -5.47 -12.23
C LYS A 125 5.59 -4.69 -13.20
N ALA A 126 4.99 -4.13 -14.24
CA ALA A 126 5.69 -3.28 -15.20
C ALA A 126 4.78 -2.13 -15.64
N GLY A 127 5.30 -0.91 -15.67
CA GLY A 127 4.50 0.27 -15.93
C GLY A 127 5.31 1.54 -16.07
N ALA A 128 4.63 2.67 -15.92
CA ALA A 128 5.23 3.99 -15.92
C ALA A 128 4.62 4.85 -14.82
N ARG A 129 5.47 5.69 -14.23
CA ARG A 129 5.11 6.77 -13.31
C ARG A 129 5.34 8.08 -14.01
N ILE A 130 4.36 8.96 -13.97
CA ILE A 130 4.39 10.30 -14.52
C ILE A 130 4.33 11.27 -13.35
N LEU A 131 5.40 12.05 -13.18
CA LEU A 131 5.53 13.03 -12.12
C LEU A 131 5.39 14.45 -12.68
N ASN A 132 4.53 15.23 -12.04
CA ASN A 132 4.43 16.67 -12.23
C ASN A 132 4.67 17.36 -10.88
N ILE A 133 5.49 18.41 -10.85
CA ILE A 133 5.70 19.23 -9.67
C ILE A 133 5.52 20.69 -10.07
N ASP A 134 4.52 21.33 -9.46
CA ASP A 134 4.24 22.75 -9.62
C ASP A 134 4.71 23.50 -8.36
N TRP A 135 5.91 24.07 -8.44
CA TRP A 135 6.53 24.77 -7.33
C TRP A 135 5.82 26.08 -6.97
N ALA A 136 5.01 26.64 -7.89
CA ALA A 136 4.19 27.83 -7.59
C ALA A 136 3.13 27.55 -6.52
N ARG A 137 2.79 26.27 -6.26
CA ARG A 137 1.91 25.85 -5.16
C ARG A 137 2.65 25.61 -3.85
N GLY A 138 3.99 25.65 -3.87
CA GLY A 138 4.82 25.46 -2.69
C GLY A 138 4.99 26.74 -1.88
N ILE A 139 5.34 26.58 -0.60
CA ILE A 139 5.79 27.69 0.25
C ILE A 139 7.31 27.70 0.19
N TYR A 140 7.89 28.84 -0.20
CA TYR A 140 9.34 29.01 -0.29
C TYR A 140 9.90 29.44 1.07
N GLU A 141 10.85 28.67 1.62
CA GLU A 141 11.60 29.07 2.82
C GLU A 141 12.66 30.15 2.49
N GLN A 142 13.17 30.16 1.26
CA GLN A 142 14.05 31.19 0.72
C GLN A 142 13.48 31.70 -0.60
N GLU A 143 13.10 32.98 -0.64
CA GLU A 143 12.74 33.65 -1.89
C GLU A 143 13.94 33.67 -2.85
N GLY A 144 13.72 33.22 -4.09
CA GLY A 144 14.75 33.22 -5.14
C GLY A 144 15.61 31.95 -5.21
N ASP A 145 15.24 30.85 -4.55
CA ASP A 145 15.92 29.56 -4.73
C ASP A 145 15.84 29.11 -6.21
N PRO A 146 16.96 29.07 -6.96
CA PRO A 146 16.96 28.72 -8.37
C PRO A 146 16.52 27.29 -8.65
N TYR A 147 16.56 26.38 -7.66
CA TYR A 147 16.11 24.99 -7.79
C TYR A 147 14.59 24.84 -7.73
N LEU A 148 13.88 25.82 -7.15
CA LEU A 148 12.42 25.83 -7.04
C LEU A 148 11.74 26.75 -8.08
N ASN A 149 12.51 27.23 -9.05
CA ASN A 149 12.02 28.12 -10.11
C ASN A 149 11.54 27.39 -11.38
N ASN A 150 11.86 26.09 -11.53
CA ASN A 150 11.49 25.31 -12.71
C ASN A 150 10.55 24.17 -12.33
N ASN A 151 9.29 24.27 -12.78
CA ASN A 151 8.32 23.19 -12.64
C ASN A 151 8.81 21.92 -13.35
N ILE A 152 8.56 20.78 -12.73
CA ILE A 152 8.75 19.48 -13.38
C ILE A 152 7.45 19.14 -14.07
N ASN A 153 7.48 19.02 -15.39
CA ASN A 153 6.30 18.68 -16.18
C ASN A 153 6.51 17.33 -16.87
N ASN A 154 5.59 16.40 -16.63
CA ASN A 154 5.47 15.13 -17.33
C ASN A 154 6.73 14.24 -17.30
N LYS A 155 7.45 14.23 -16.17
CA LYS A 155 8.63 13.37 -16.01
C LYS A 155 8.18 11.92 -15.91
N THR A 156 8.49 11.13 -16.93
CA THR A 156 8.10 9.72 -16.99
C THR A 156 9.26 8.84 -16.55
N THR A 157 9.03 7.97 -15.57
CA THR A 157 9.98 6.93 -15.16
C THR A 157 9.36 5.54 -15.28
N PRO A 158 10.11 4.52 -15.70
CA PRO A 158 9.59 3.17 -15.72
C PRO A 158 9.37 2.66 -14.29
N THR A 159 8.32 1.85 -14.11
CA THR A 159 8.05 1.12 -12.88
C THR A 159 8.25 -0.37 -13.15
N ILE A 160 9.08 -1.03 -12.33
CA ILE A 160 9.27 -2.48 -12.39
C ILE A 160 9.19 -3.00 -10.97
N GLY A 161 8.33 -3.98 -10.70
CA GLY A 161 8.16 -4.56 -9.38
C GLY A 161 8.00 -6.07 -9.42
N ALA A 162 8.14 -6.72 -8.27
CA ALA A 162 7.87 -8.14 -8.12
C ALA A 162 7.32 -8.46 -6.74
N GLY A 163 6.68 -9.60 -6.63
CA GLY A 163 6.14 -10.10 -5.37
C GLY A 163 5.94 -11.59 -5.36
N ILE A 164 5.96 -12.16 -4.16
CA ILE A 164 5.59 -13.55 -3.89
C ILE A 164 4.35 -13.49 -3.03
N TYR A 165 3.37 -14.33 -3.35
CA TYR A 165 2.11 -14.42 -2.63
C TYR A 165 1.74 -15.89 -2.43
N TYR A 166 1.78 -16.34 -1.19
CA TYR A 166 1.30 -17.64 -0.78
C TYR A 166 -0.12 -17.51 -0.24
N TYR A 167 -1.03 -18.37 -0.68
CA TYR A 167 -2.42 -18.33 -0.20
C TYR A 167 -3.09 -19.71 -0.21
N THR A 168 -4.05 -19.86 0.70
CA THR A 168 -4.97 -21.00 0.79
C THR A 168 -6.42 -20.50 0.84
N GLU A 169 -7.36 -21.40 1.16
CA GLU A 169 -8.74 -21.01 1.45
C GLU A 169 -8.93 -20.26 2.79
N LYS A 170 -7.93 -20.23 3.68
CA LYS A 170 -8.03 -19.60 5.02
C LYS A 170 -6.94 -18.60 5.35
N TRP A 171 -5.76 -18.68 4.75
CA TRP A 171 -4.66 -17.78 5.11
C TRP A 171 -3.83 -17.38 3.91
N TYR A 172 -3.11 -16.26 4.07
CA TYR A 172 -2.18 -15.79 3.08
C TYR A 172 -0.96 -15.14 3.74
N ALA A 173 0.14 -15.14 3.01
CA ALA A 173 1.33 -14.39 3.31
C ALA A 173 1.96 -13.90 2.01
N GLY A 174 2.59 -12.74 2.05
CA GLY A 174 3.22 -12.17 0.86
C GLY A 174 4.37 -11.27 1.19
N VAL A 175 5.31 -11.21 0.25
CA VAL A 175 6.42 -10.25 0.26
C VAL A 175 6.53 -9.62 -1.11
N SER A 176 6.81 -8.32 -1.18
CA SER A 176 6.88 -7.63 -2.47
C SER A 176 7.77 -6.40 -2.42
N VAL A 177 8.25 -6.04 -3.60
CA VAL A 177 8.88 -4.76 -3.91
C VAL A 177 8.12 -4.20 -5.13
N PRO A 178 7.14 -3.32 -4.93
CA PRO A 178 6.29 -2.82 -6.01
C PRO A 178 7.04 -1.98 -7.05
N ASN A 179 8.14 -1.35 -6.65
CA ASN A 179 8.99 -0.60 -7.56
C ASN A 179 10.48 -0.75 -7.19
N PHE A 180 11.26 -1.32 -8.10
CA PHE A 180 12.71 -1.47 -8.05
C PHE A 180 13.44 -0.23 -8.57
N ILE A 181 12.79 0.54 -9.45
CA ILE A 181 13.42 1.66 -10.14
C ILE A 181 13.44 2.87 -9.21
N ARG A 182 14.65 3.32 -8.88
CA ARG A 182 14.90 4.55 -8.14
C ARG A 182 14.99 5.70 -9.14
N GLY A 183 14.15 6.70 -9.01
CA GLY A 183 14.44 8.00 -9.60
C GLY A 183 15.65 8.59 -8.89
N GLU A 184 16.80 8.67 -9.57
CA GLU A 184 17.89 9.53 -9.14
C GLU A 184 17.66 10.91 -9.75
N TYR A 185 17.62 11.94 -8.89
CA TYR A 185 17.71 13.33 -9.34
C TYR A 185 19.20 13.67 -9.35
N TYR A 186 19.84 13.52 -10.51
CA TYR A 186 21.22 13.97 -10.69
C TYR A 186 21.19 15.42 -11.14
N ASP A 187 21.80 16.32 -10.36
CA ASP A 187 22.08 17.70 -10.76
C ASP A 187 23.60 17.90 -10.67
N ASP A 188 24.20 18.43 -11.74
CA ASP A 188 25.63 18.38 -12.07
C ASP A 188 26.50 19.32 -11.20
N ILE A 189 25.88 20.01 -10.22
CA ILE A 189 26.50 21.09 -9.45
C ILE A 189 26.89 20.69 -8.02
N ARG A 190 26.30 19.62 -7.42
CA ARG A 190 26.82 18.91 -6.22
C ARG A 190 25.87 17.79 -5.78
N GLU A 191 26.46 16.70 -5.25
CA GLU A 191 25.82 15.49 -4.71
C GLU A 191 24.59 15.75 -3.80
N SER A 192 23.41 15.76 -4.38
CA SER A 192 22.16 15.51 -3.65
C SER A 192 21.20 14.75 -4.53
N ALA A 193 21.48 13.46 -4.72
CA ALA A 193 20.51 12.54 -5.28
C ALA A 193 19.39 12.35 -4.24
N VAL A 194 18.21 12.93 -4.48
CA VAL A 194 16.97 12.51 -3.80
C VAL A 194 16.62 11.14 -4.37
N ALA A 195 17.30 10.10 -3.93
CA ALA A 195 17.07 8.75 -4.42
C ALA A 195 15.73 8.25 -3.89
N ASP A 196 14.80 7.92 -4.79
CA ASP A 196 13.66 7.07 -4.46
C ASP A 196 14.17 5.80 -3.78
N ARG A 197 13.57 5.45 -2.64
CA ARG A 197 14.02 4.30 -1.86
C ARG A 197 13.15 3.10 -2.15
N LEU A 198 13.75 1.91 -2.08
CA LEU A 198 13.00 0.67 -2.24
C LEU A 198 12.05 0.50 -1.07
N HIS A 199 10.79 0.27 -1.40
CA HIS A 199 9.72 -0.06 -0.47
C HIS A 199 9.52 -1.57 -0.46
N TYR A 200 9.89 -2.22 0.64
CA TYR A 200 9.64 -3.64 0.85
C TYR A 200 8.35 -3.80 1.66
N TYR A 201 7.43 -4.62 1.15
CA TYR A 201 6.19 -4.95 1.85
C TYR A 201 6.23 -6.40 2.31
N VAL A 202 5.74 -6.64 3.51
CA VAL A 202 5.50 -7.97 4.08
C VAL A 202 4.07 -7.98 4.59
N MET A 203 3.28 -8.97 4.24
CA MET A 203 1.88 -9.04 4.66
C MET A 203 1.48 -10.45 5.04
N GLY A 204 0.43 -10.54 5.84
CA GLY A 204 -0.24 -11.81 6.10
C GLY A 204 -1.59 -11.61 6.74
N GLY A 205 -2.40 -12.67 6.70
CA GLY A 205 -3.71 -12.69 7.34
C GLY A 205 -4.27 -14.09 7.40
N TYR A 206 -5.23 -14.29 8.29
CA TYR A 206 -5.93 -15.56 8.48
C TYR A 206 -7.43 -15.29 8.62
N VAL A 207 -8.28 -16.18 8.16
CA VAL A 207 -9.74 -16.12 8.33
C VAL A 207 -10.17 -17.25 9.25
N PHE A 208 -10.62 -16.88 10.45
CA PHE A 208 -11.22 -17.77 11.43
C PHE A 208 -12.73 -17.80 11.22
N ASP A 209 -13.30 -18.99 11.02
CA ASP A 209 -14.74 -19.21 11.08
C ASP A 209 -15.11 -19.40 12.56
N LEU A 210 -15.58 -18.33 13.23
CA LEU A 210 -15.95 -18.37 14.65
C LEU A 210 -17.31 -19.03 14.85
N SER A 211 -18.21 -18.87 13.87
CA SER A 211 -19.49 -19.56 13.74
C SER A 211 -19.94 -19.52 12.28
N ASP A 212 -21.06 -20.16 11.94
CA ASP A 212 -21.60 -20.15 10.57
C ASP A 212 -21.88 -18.71 10.05
N ASP A 213 -22.22 -17.79 10.96
CA ASP A 213 -22.57 -16.41 10.63
C ASP A 213 -21.50 -15.38 11.04
N LEU A 214 -20.34 -15.81 11.55
CA LEU A 214 -19.30 -14.90 12.04
C LEU A 214 -17.90 -15.36 11.64
N LYS A 215 -17.23 -14.53 10.84
CA LYS A 215 -15.83 -14.72 10.44
C LYS A 215 -14.96 -13.63 11.02
N PHE A 216 -13.75 -13.98 11.46
CA PHE A 216 -12.76 -13.04 11.98
C PHE A 216 -11.48 -13.09 11.15
N LYS A 217 -11.04 -11.93 10.64
CA LYS A 217 -9.82 -11.75 9.85
C LYS A 217 -8.87 -10.78 10.54
N PRO A 218 -7.89 -11.28 11.30
CA PRO A 218 -6.70 -10.52 11.60
C PRO A 218 -5.80 -10.45 10.37
N ALA A 219 -5.21 -9.29 10.12
CA ALA A 219 -4.21 -9.10 9.09
C ALA A 219 -3.12 -8.13 9.54
N VAL A 220 -1.94 -8.26 8.94
CA VAL A 220 -0.77 -7.42 9.19
C VAL A 220 -0.15 -6.98 7.87
N LEU A 221 0.37 -5.76 7.83
CA LEU A 221 1.17 -5.20 6.76
C LEU A 221 2.37 -4.46 7.34
N GLY A 222 3.58 -4.93 7.05
CA GLY A 222 4.82 -4.23 7.30
C GLY A 222 5.32 -3.54 6.05
N LYS A 223 5.73 -2.27 6.18
CA LYS A 223 6.44 -1.49 5.15
C LYS A 223 7.82 -1.14 5.68
N ILE A 224 8.84 -1.55 4.94
CA ILE A 224 10.25 -1.35 5.29
C ILE A 224 10.90 -0.52 4.20
N VAL A 225 11.49 0.60 4.59
CA VAL A 225 12.19 1.52 3.69
C VAL A 225 13.56 1.80 4.27
N SER A 226 14.61 1.67 3.46
CA SER A 226 15.97 1.94 3.93
C SER A 226 16.07 3.36 4.49
N GLY A 227 16.60 3.50 5.71
CA GLY A 227 16.80 4.80 6.36
C GLY A 227 15.51 5.54 6.76
N ALA A 228 14.37 4.85 6.90
CA ALA A 228 13.17 5.36 7.56
C ALA A 228 12.69 4.35 8.62
N PRO A 229 11.91 4.78 9.64
CA PRO A 229 11.30 3.87 10.59
C PRO A 229 10.41 2.83 9.88
N VAL A 230 10.39 1.60 10.40
CA VAL A 230 9.48 0.56 9.92
C VAL A 230 8.05 0.94 10.27
N THR A 231 7.15 0.83 9.30
CA THR A 231 5.71 1.02 9.51
C THR A 231 5.04 -0.34 9.60
N VAL A 232 4.21 -0.55 10.63
CA VAL A 232 3.45 -1.79 10.81
C VAL A 232 1.99 -1.43 11.01
N ASP A 233 1.14 -2.00 10.16
CA ASP A 233 -0.30 -1.94 10.22
C ASP A 233 -0.83 -3.29 10.69
N VAL A 234 -1.69 -3.28 11.71
CA VAL A 234 -2.42 -4.46 12.18
C VAL A 234 -3.89 -4.15 12.10
N SER A 235 -4.67 -5.05 11.50
CA SER A 235 -6.13 -4.93 11.41
C SER A 235 -6.83 -6.17 11.92
N ALA A 236 -8.03 -5.96 12.44
CA ALA A 236 -8.95 -6.97 12.94
C ALA A 236 -10.32 -6.69 12.33
N ASN A 237 -10.81 -7.58 11.47
CA ASN A 237 -12.10 -7.42 10.79
C ASN A 237 -13.03 -8.59 11.15
N PHE A 238 -14.28 -8.28 11.50
CA PHE A 238 -15.34 -9.24 11.79
C PHE A 238 -16.40 -9.13 10.71
N MET A 239 -16.66 -10.22 9.98
CA MET A 239 -17.70 -10.31 8.98
C MET A 239 -18.90 -11.06 9.56
N LEU A 240 -20.06 -10.40 9.59
CA LEU A 240 -21.33 -10.89 10.12
C LEU A 240 -22.26 -11.23 8.95
N GLN A 241 -22.79 -12.46 8.96
CA GLN A 241 -23.74 -13.01 7.98
C GLN A 241 -23.30 -12.82 6.52
N GLU A 242 -22.00 -12.73 6.26
CA GLU A 242 -21.41 -12.41 4.94
C GLU A 242 -21.88 -11.08 4.32
N VAL A 243 -22.56 -10.22 5.10
CA VAL A 243 -23.14 -8.95 4.64
C VAL A 243 -22.42 -7.76 5.22
N VAL A 244 -22.15 -7.75 6.53
CA VAL A 244 -21.57 -6.58 7.22
C VAL A 244 -20.18 -6.92 7.71
N THR A 245 -19.19 -6.08 7.42
CA THR A 245 -17.86 -6.17 8.00
C THR A 245 -17.63 -4.99 8.93
N LEU A 246 -17.23 -5.26 10.17
CA LEU A 246 -16.79 -4.26 11.13
C LEU A 246 -15.32 -4.51 11.44
N GLY A 247 -14.50 -3.47 11.40
CA GLY A 247 -13.08 -3.63 11.63
C GLY A 247 -12.46 -2.49 12.42
N ALA A 248 -11.31 -2.78 12.99
CA ALA A 248 -10.41 -1.79 13.55
C ALA A 248 -9.00 -2.05 13.05
N SER A 249 -8.20 -1.01 12.93
CA SER A 249 -6.77 -1.14 12.66
C SER A 249 -5.95 -0.21 13.52
N TYR A 250 -4.68 -0.56 13.69
CA TYR A 250 -3.68 0.23 14.37
C TYR A 250 -2.42 0.25 13.50
N ARG A 251 -2.04 1.45 13.07
CA ARG A 251 -0.78 1.72 12.39
C ARG A 251 0.19 2.29 13.42
N TYR A 252 1.26 1.56 13.65
CA TYR A 252 2.30 1.93 14.60
C TYR A 252 2.84 3.34 14.31
N ASP A 253 2.80 4.20 15.33
CA ASP A 253 3.27 5.59 15.29
C ASP A 253 2.58 6.46 14.22
N ASP A 254 1.35 6.14 13.83
CA ASP A 254 0.57 6.93 12.88
C ASP A 254 -0.90 7.10 13.28
N SER A 255 -1.68 6.01 13.35
CA SER A 255 -3.13 6.12 13.50
C SER A 255 -3.83 4.90 14.11
N VAL A 256 -5.00 5.14 14.69
CA VAL A 256 -6.01 4.11 14.98
C VAL A 256 -7.17 4.32 14.01
N SER A 257 -7.69 3.24 13.42
CA SER A 257 -8.76 3.34 12.44
C SER A 257 -9.97 2.49 12.78
N ALA A 258 -11.13 2.97 12.38
CA ALA A 258 -12.38 2.22 12.36
C ALA A 258 -12.78 1.94 10.90
N LEU A 259 -13.26 0.73 10.65
CA LEU A 259 -13.65 0.24 9.33
C LEU A 259 -15.07 -0.30 9.37
N VAL A 260 -15.83 0.00 8.33
CA VAL A 260 -17.14 -0.62 8.07
C VAL A 260 -17.24 -1.00 6.60
N GLY A 261 -17.80 -2.15 6.31
CA GLY A 261 -18.01 -2.64 4.96
C GLY A 261 -19.34 -3.35 4.80
N PHE A 262 -19.87 -3.32 3.59
CA PHE A 262 -21.14 -3.92 3.22
C PHE A 262 -20.99 -4.69 1.91
N GLN A 263 -21.35 -5.97 1.93
CA GLN A 263 -21.53 -6.79 0.75
C GLN A 263 -22.93 -6.52 0.19
N LEU A 264 -23.03 -5.55 -0.72
CA LEU A 264 -24.30 -5.08 -1.28
C LEU A 264 -24.98 -6.14 -2.17
N THR A 265 -24.17 -6.94 -2.87
CA THR A 265 -24.60 -8.11 -3.66
C THR A 265 -23.50 -9.16 -3.62
N ALA A 266 -23.71 -10.37 -4.15
CA ALA A 266 -22.65 -11.38 -4.25
C ALA A 266 -21.37 -10.89 -4.99
N GLY A 267 -21.50 -9.88 -5.85
CA GLY A 267 -20.39 -9.32 -6.63
C GLY A 267 -19.96 -7.91 -6.22
N ILE A 268 -20.68 -7.21 -5.33
CA ILE A 268 -20.39 -5.80 -5.02
C ILE A 268 -20.17 -5.63 -3.52
N PHE A 269 -19.00 -5.10 -3.16
CA PHE A 269 -18.63 -4.72 -1.80
C PHE A 269 -18.32 -3.22 -1.76
N ALA A 270 -18.84 -2.52 -0.76
CA ALA A 270 -18.49 -1.13 -0.48
C ALA A 270 -17.93 -1.06 0.95
N GLY A 271 -16.86 -0.30 1.15
CA GLY A 271 -16.23 -0.11 2.45
C GLY A 271 -15.85 1.33 2.69
N TYR A 272 -15.83 1.71 3.96
CA TYR A 272 -15.39 3.00 4.44
C TYR A 272 -14.50 2.80 5.67
N SER A 273 -13.43 3.56 5.75
CA SER A 273 -12.61 3.65 6.94
C SER A 273 -12.30 5.10 7.31
N TYR A 274 -12.19 5.31 8.62
CA TYR A 274 -11.77 6.56 9.22
C TYR A 274 -10.52 6.30 10.05
N ASP A 275 -9.46 7.05 9.80
CA ASP A 275 -8.23 7.01 10.58
C ASP A 275 -8.14 8.24 11.47
N TYR A 276 -8.00 7.99 12.76
CA TYR A 276 -7.66 8.98 13.75
C TYR A 276 -6.14 8.99 13.97
N SER A 277 -5.47 10.08 13.59
CA SER A 277 -4.03 10.21 13.79
C SER A 277 -3.69 10.19 15.28
N THR A 278 -2.70 9.40 15.71
CA THR A 278 -2.20 9.36 17.09
C THR A 278 -0.96 10.23 17.29
N THR A 279 -0.46 10.84 16.23
CA THR A 279 0.73 11.69 16.21
C THR A 279 0.41 13.14 16.59
N ALA A 280 1.45 13.98 16.73
CA ALA A 280 1.29 15.41 16.95
C ALA A 280 0.47 16.13 15.86
N LEU A 281 0.36 15.53 14.66
CA LEU A 281 -0.47 16.04 13.56
C LEU A 281 -1.96 16.05 13.88
N ASN A 282 -2.41 15.24 14.84
CA ASN A 282 -3.83 15.16 15.23
C ASN A 282 -4.43 16.54 15.55
N LYS A 283 -3.64 17.45 16.13
CA LYS A 283 -4.10 18.81 16.50
C LYS A 283 -4.42 19.71 15.30
N TYR A 284 -4.00 19.30 14.10
CA TYR A 284 -4.07 20.10 12.88
C TYR A 284 -4.89 19.43 11.77
N ASN A 285 -5.46 18.25 12.03
CA ASN A 285 -6.27 17.54 11.03
C ASN A 285 -7.52 16.91 11.65
N ASN A 286 -8.52 16.64 10.81
CA ASN A 286 -9.81 16.08 11.17
C ASN A 286 -9.90 14.57 10.89
N GLY A 287 -8.75 13.90 10.79
CA GLY A 287 -8.61 12.49 10.44
C GLY A 287 -8.43 12.24 8.94
N SER A 288 -8.35 10.96 8.58
CA SER A 288 -8.24 10.51 7.20
C SER A 288 -9.44 9.66 6.83
N HIS A 289 -9.96 9.85 5.63
CA HIS A 289 -11.16 9.18 5.15
C HIS A 289 -10.81 8.35 3.92
N GLU A 290 -11.28 7.10 3.89
CA GLU A 290 -11.03 6.20 2.78
C GLU A 290 -12.30 5.43 2.42
N ILE A 291 -12.62 5.43 1.12
CA ILE A 291 -13.76 4.71 0.56
C ILE A 291 -13.21 3.69 -0.43
N ILE A 292 -13.80 2.51 -0.43
CA ILE A 292 -13.49 1.45 -1.38
C ILE A 292 -14.77 0.88 -1.97
N LEU A 293 -14.73 0.59 -3.26
CA LEU A 293 -15.78 -0.13 -3.98
C LEU A 293 -15.11 -1.26 -4.76
N ARG A 294 -15.54 -2.48 -4.51
CA ARG A 294 -15.01 -3.68 -5.15
C ARG A 294 -16.12 -4.41 -5.90
N PHE A 295 -15.84 -4.72 -7.15
CA PHE A 295 -16.70 -5.47 -8.06
C PHE A 295 -16.05 -6.81 -8.39
N ARG A 296 -16.84 -7.88 -8.39
CA ARG A 296 -16.44 -9.23 -8.77
C ARG A 296 -17.44 -9.78 -9.78
N LEU A 297 -16.92 -10.28 -10.90
CA LEU A 297 -17.73 -10.99 -11.88
C LEU A 297 -17.90 -12.44 -11.43
N VAL A 298 -18.99 -12.72 -10.73
CA VAL A 298 -19.31 -14.06 -10.24
C VAL A 298 -19.87 -14.92 -11.38
N PRO A 299 -19.20 -16.02 -11.80
CA PRO A 299 -19.73 -16.92 -12.82
C PRO A 299 -21.00 -17.64 -12.31
N ARG A 300 -22.04 -17.74 -13.16
CA ARG A 300 -23.31 -18.42 -12.81
C ARG A 300 -23.16 -19.90 -12.41
N SER A 301 -22.08 -20.56 -12.82
CA SER A 301 -21.79 -21.98 -12.51
C SER A 301 -20.92 -22.18 -11.27
N ALA A 302 -20.33 -21.11 -10.71
CA ALA A 302 -19.49 -21.23 -9.54
C ALA A 302 -20.38 -21.40 -8.30
N ARG A 303 -20.35 -22.58 -7.67
CA ARG A 303 -20.79 -22.72 -6.28
C ARG A 303 -19.85 -21.89 -5.43
N ILE A 304 -20.24 -20.65 -5.14
CA ILE A 304 -19.54 -19.80 -4.17
C ILE A 304 -19.64 -20.53 -2.83
N LYS A 305 -18.54 -21.12 -2.34
CA LYS A 305 -18.50 -21.67 -0.98
C LYS A 305 -18.51 -20.57 0.09
N SER A 306 -18.12 -19.35 -0.28
CA SER A 306 -18.18 -18.09 0.49
C SER A 306 -17.57 -17.00 -0.40
N PRO A 307 -17.99 -15.72 -0.32
CA PRO A 307 -17.16 -14.62 -0.78
C PRO A 307 -15.77 -14.79 -0.17
N ARG A 308 -14.73 -14.90 -0.99
CA ARG A 308 -13.36 -15.00 -0.48
C ARG A 308 -13.09 -13.74 0.32
N PHE A 309 -12.98 -13.90 1.64
CA PHE A 309 -12.58 -12.85 2.56
C PHE A 309 -11.04 -12.70 2.54
N PHE A 310 -10.48 -12.71 1.34
CA PHE A 310 -9.08 -12.44 1.01
C PHE A 310 -9.00 -11.09 0.33
#